data_AF-A0A967L9K8-F1
#
_entry.id   AF-A0A967L9K8-F1
#
_cell.length_a   1.000
_cell.length_b   1.000
_cell.length_c   1.000
_cell.angle_alpha   90.00
_cell.angle_beta   90.00
_cell.angle_gamma   90.00
#
_symmetry.space_group_name_H-M   'P 1'
#
loop_
_entity.id
_entity.type
_entity.pdbx_description
1 polymer ?
#
loop_
_entity_poly.entity_id
_entity_poly.type
_entity_poly.pdbx_seq_one_letter_code
_entity_poly.pdbx_strand_id
1 'polypeptide(L)'
;MRHCPITLRPVPEGATYSPEGLRMLHPKLKDLKPLDLSWEEQLRQARLRADKMSVQGVQPKLSAVLRVKDYRFEIVDQGGKFLLKPNPPPYEEVPANEAVTMTMAAAAGIEVPDHGLVPAIDGSWVYFVRRFDRVGRSGKLHVEDFGQLTAATRETKYESSL
;
A
#
# COMPACT_ATOMS: atom_id res chain seq x y z
N MET A 1 -18.34 -17.24 -4.06
CA MET A 1 -17.54 -16.51 -5.08
C MET A 1 -16.47 -15.70 -4.38
N ARG A 2 -15.21 -15.78 -4.84
CA ARG A 2 -14.13 -14.91 -4.33
C ARG A 2 -14.20 -13.56 -5.06
N HIS A 3 -13.80 -12.49 -4.38
CA HIS A 3 -13.71 -11.15 -4.95
C HIS A 3 -12.25 -10.75 -5.09
N CYS A 4 -11.93 -10.00 -6.15
CA CYS A 4 -10.60 -9.47 -6.38
C CYS A 4 -10.22 -8.49 -5.27
N PRO A 5 -9.07 -8.67 -4.58
CA PRO A 5 -8.65 -7.78 -3.50
C PRO A 5 -8.21 -6.35 -3.93
N ILE A 6 -8.30 -6.03 -5.23
CA ILE A 6 -7.98 -4.71 -5.80
C ILE A 6 -9.25 -3.98 -6.25
N THR A 7 -10.18 -4.71 -6.88
CA THR A 7 -11.35 -4.10 -7.54
C THR A 7 -12.67 -4.45 -6.85
N LEU A 8 -12.64 -5.36 -5.87
CA LEU A 8 -13.81 -5.95 -5.21
C LEU A 8 -14.80 -6.62 -6.18
N ARG A 9 -14.44 -6.83 -7.45
CA ARG A 9 -15.26 -7.55 -8.43
C ARG A 9 -15.11 -9.07 -8.27
N PRO A 10 -16.16 -9.86 -8.55
CA PRO A 10 -16.05 -11.32 -8.55
C PRO A 10 -14.95 -11.81 -9.50
N VAL A 11 -14.23 -12.86 -9.10
CA VAL A 11 -13.21 -13.53 -9.93
C VAL A 11 -13.58 -14.99 -10.21
N PRO A 12 -13.15 -15.55 -11.36
CA PRO A 12 -13.31 -16.98 -11.65
C PRO A 12 -12.66 -17.87 -10.59
N GLU A 13 -13.11 -19.13 -10.53
CA GLU A 13 -12.53 -20.12 -9.64
C GLU A 13 -11.02 -20.32 -9.93
N GLY A 14 -10.21 -20.37 -8.87
CA GLY A 14 -8.75 -20.46 -8.97
C GLY A 14 -8.01 -19.13 -9.17
N ALA A 15 -8.69 -18.03 -9.53
CA ALA A 15 -8.07 -16.72 -9.65
C ALA A 15 -8.16 -15.92 -8.34
N THR A 16 -7.09 -15.19 -8.01
CA THR A 16 -7.08 -14.23 -6.88
C THR A 16 -7.41 -12.82 -7.34
N TYR A 17 -6.87 -12.39 -8.49
CA TYR A 17 -7.02 -11.04 -9.00
C TYR A 17 -7.77 -11.00 -10.33
N SER A 18 -8.51 -9.92 -10.56
CA SER A 18 -9.11 -9.63 -11.86
C SER A 18 -8.06 -9.05 -12.82
N PRO A 19 -8.17 -9.29 -14.14
CA PRO A 19 -7.27 -8.69 -15.13
C PRO A 19 -7.26 -7.16 -15.08
N GLU A 20 -8.39 -6.55 -14.74
CA GLU A 20 -8.54 -5.11 -14.55
C GLU A 20 -7.71 -4.61 -13.36
N GLY A 21 -7.83 -5.27 -12.20
CA GLY A 21 -7.06 -4.89 -11.01
C GLY A 21 -5.55 -5.00 -11.24
N LEU A 22 -5.10 -6.03 -11.95
CA LEU A 22 -3.69 -6.17 -12.32
C LEU A 22 -3.22 -5.06 -13.28
N ARG A 23 -4.07 -4.67 -14.24
CA ARG A 23 -3.78 -3.59 -15.18
C ARG A 23 -3.69 -2.21 -14.52
N MET A 24 -4.46 -1.97 -13.45
CA MET A 24 -4.31 -0.76 -12.62
C MET A 24 -2.89 -0.66 -12.06
N LEU A 25 -2.30 -1.78 -11.62
CA LEU A 25 -0.93 -1.79 -11.10
C LEU A 25 0.12 -1.63 -12.20
N HIS A 26 -0.01 -2.39 -13.29
CA HIS A 26 0.86 -2.25 -14.45
C HIS A 26 0.24 -2.92 -15.69
N PRO A 27 0.28 -2.30 -16.89
CA PRO A 27 -0.39 -2.83 -18.09
C PRO A 27 0.03 -4.24 -18.51
N LYS A 28 1.27 -4.64 -18.19
CA LYS A 28 1.85 -5.96 -18.49
C LYS A 28 1.76 -6.97 -17.33
N LEU A 29 1.17 -6.60 -16.19
CA LEU A 29 1.03 -7.52 -15.07
C LEU A 29 -0.06 -8.55 -15.38
N LYS A 30 0.26 -9.83 -15.17
CA LYS A 30 -0.63 -10.96 -15.46
C LYS A 30 -1.02 -11.75 -14.22
N ASP A 31 -0.25 -11.59 -13.15
CA ASP A 31 -0.52 -12.19 -11.85
C ASP A 31 0.16 -11.33 -10.76
N LEU A 32 -0.18 -11.60 -9.50
CA LEU A 32 0.48 -11.03 -8.33
C LEU A 32 0.60 -12.11 -7.24
N LYS A 33 1.83 -12.57 -7.01
CA LYS A 33 2.19 -13.55 -6.00
C LYS A 33 2.09 -12.95 -4.59
N PRO A 34 1.91 -13.81 -3.58
CA PRO A 34 1.99 -13.38 -2.19
C PRO A 34 3.30 -12.65 -1.87
N LEU A 35 3.25 -11.74 -0.90
CA LEU A 35 4.43 -11.10 -0.35
C LEU A 35 5.28 -12.14 0.40
N ASP A 36 6.54 -12.27 0.00
CA ASP A 36 7.51 -13.24 0.53
C ASP A 36 8.06 -12.85 1.92
N LEU A 37 7.14 -12.53 2.84
CA LEU A 37 7.38 -12.19 4.23
C LEU A 37 6.15 -12.57 5.05
N SER A 38 6.31 -13.28 6.16
CA SER A 38 5.26 -13.42 7.18
C SER A 38 4.93 -12.09 7.85
N TRP A 39 3.80 -12.00 8.54
CA TRP A 39 3.38 -10.83 9.29
C TRP A 39 4.43 -10.38 10.31
N GLU A 40 5.00 -11.33 11.07
CA GLU A 40 6.06 -11.03 12.04
C GLU A 40 7.29 -10.43 11.37
N GLU A 41 7.69 -10.98 10.22
CA GLU A 41 8.80 -10.46 9.44
C GLU A 41 8.48 -9.10 8.85
N GLN A 42 7.26 -8.86 8.38
CA GLN A 42 6.83 -7.54 7.91
C GLN A 42 6.98 -6.48 9.01
N LEU A 43 6.51 -6.77 10.23
CA LEU A 43 6.63 -5.86 11.38
C LEU A 43 8.09 -5.63 11.77
N ARG A 44 8.90 -6.69 11.81
CA ARG A 44 10.34 -6.59 12.09
C ARG A 44 11.04 -5.72 11.05
N GLN A 45 10.81 -5.99 9.76
CA GLN A 45 11.45 -5.27 8.66
C GLN A 45 10.99 -3.80 8.62
N ALA A 46 9.72 -3.52 8.95
CA ALA A 46 9.19 -2.16 9.04
C ALA A 46 9.84 -1.38 10.19
N ARG A 47 10.02 -2.01 11.35
CA ARG A 47 10.73 -1.41 12.49
C ARG A 47 12.20 -1.10 12.15
N LEU A 48 12.88 -2.03 11.47
CA LEU A 48 14.29 -1.87 11.05
C LEU A 48 14.51 -0.84 9.93
N ARG A 49 13.44 -0.36 9.28
CA ARG A 49 13.50 0.61 8.16
C ARG A 49 12.78 1.91 8.46
N ALA A 50 12.27 2.09 9.68
CA ALA A 50 11.48 3.25 10.05
C ALA A 50 12.28 4.55 9.89
N ASP A 51 13.59 4.52 10.14
CA ASP A 51 14.56 5.61 9.98
C ASP A 51 14.99 5.82 8.52
N LYS A 52 15.04 4.75 7.73
CA LYS A 52 15.44 4.81 6.30
C LYS A 52 14.34 5.35 5.39
N MET A 53 13.09 5.36 5.86
CA MET A 53 11.94 5.87 5.11
C MET A 53 11.54 7.26 5.61
N SER A 54 11.74 8.29 4.79
CA SER A 54 11.20 9.64 5.03
C SER A 54 9.69 9.68 4.70
N VAL A 55 8.90 8.89 5.42
CA VAL A 55 7.43 8.82 5.27
C VAL A 55 6.79 8.85 6.66
N GLN A 56 6.02 9.90 6.94
CA GLN A 56 5.38 10.12 8.23
C GLN A 56 4.28 9.08 8.56
N GLY A 57 3.77 9.12 9.80
CA GLY A 57 2.69 8.26 10.29
C GLY A 57 3.14 7.18 11.28
N VAL A 58 2.25 6.79 12.19
CA VAL A 58 2.52 5.86 13.31
C VAL A 58 2.51 4.39 12.85
N GLN A 59 1.73 4.06 11.83
CA GLN A 59 1.60 2.69 11.34
C GLN A 59 2.93 2.16 10.74
N PRO A 60 3.27 0.87 10.98
CA PRO A 60 4.34 0.19 10.28
C PRO A 60 4.13 0.27 8.77
N LYS A 61 5.21 0.53 8.02
CA LYS A 61 5.15 0.62 6.56
C LYS A 61 6.46 0.17 5.96
N LEU A 62 6.38 -0.44 4.78
CA LEU A 62 7.50 -0.87 3.97
C LEU A 62 7.44 -0.17 2.62
N SER A 63 8.60 0.19 2.09
CA SER A 63 8.74 0.73 0.74
C SER A 63 8.98 -0.42 -0.22
N ALA A 64 8.27 -0.46 -1.35
CA ALA A 64 8.36 -1.56 -2.32
C ALA A 64 8.36 -1.09 -3.78
N VAL A 65 8.90 -1.94 -4.65
CA VAL A 65 8.73 -1.88 -6.10
C VAL A 65 7.97 -3.11 -6.59
N LEU A 66 7.17 -2.94 -7.64
CA LEU A 66 6.51 -4.06 -8.31
C LEU A 66 7.44 -4.64 -9.39
N ARG A 67 7.89 -5.88 -9.20
CA ARG A 67 8.65 -6.65 -10.19
C ARG A 67 7.68 -7.35 -11.14
N VAL A 68 7.32 -6.65 -12.22
CA VAL A 68 6.31 -7.11 -13.20
C VAL A 68 6.66 -8.46 -13.81
N LYS A 69 7.94 -8.75 -14.09
CA LYS A 69 8.38 -10.03 -14.65
C LYS A 69 8.21 -11.20 -13.68
N ASP A 70 8.34 -10.94 -12.38
CA ASP A 70 8.32 -11.95 -11.33
C ASP A 70 6.94 -12.05 -10.65
N TYR A 71 6.03 -11.14 -11.02
CA TYR A 71 4.69 -10.98 -10.43
C TYR A 71 4.72 -10.75 -8.92
N ARG A 72 5.67 -9.97 -8.37
CA ARG A 72 5.78 -9.77 -6.91
C ARG A 72 6.15 -8.36 -6.52
N PHE A 73 5.83 -8.00 -5.29
CA PHE A 73 6.46 -6.86 -4.62
C PHE A 73 7.84 -7.24 -4.10
N GLU A 74 8.79 -6.32 -4.24
CA GLU A 74 10.13 -6.42 -3.65
C GLU A 74 10.34 -5.23 -2.70
N ILE A 75 10.71 -5.53 -1.46
CA ILE A 75 11.00 -4.51 -0.45
C ILE A 75 12.30 -3.82 -0.80
N VAL A 76 12.28 -2.49 -0.80
CA VAL A 76 13.45 -1.66 -1.11
C VAL A 76 13.57 -0.49 -0.14
N ASP A 77 14.81 -0.19 0.25
CA ASP A 77 15.11 0.96 1.11
C ASP A 77 15.03 2.29 0.32
N GLN A 78 15.23 2.26 -1.00
CA GLN A 78 15.21 3.44 -1.87
C GLN A 78 14.46 3.18 -3.17
N GLY A 79 13.89 4.25 -3.75
CA GLY A 79 13.23 4.17 -5.05
C GLY A 79 11.89 3.41 -5.07
N GLY A 80 11.33 3.08 -3.90
CA GLY A 80 10.02 2.45 -3.81
C GLY A 80 8.92 3.30 -4.44
N LYS A 81 8.03 2.64 -5.17
CA LYS A 81 6.86 3.23 -5.85
C LYS A 81 5.54 2.84 -5.19
N PHE A 82 5.59 1.89 -4.28
CA PHE A 82 4.46 1.46 -3.47
C PHE A 82 4.85 1.54 -2.00
N LEU A 83 3.86 1.83 -1.17
CA LEU A 83 3.92 1.60 0.27
C LEU A 83 3.11 0.34 0.57
N LEU A 84 3.69 -0.57 1.35
CA LEU A 84 3.01 -1.72 1.92
C LEU A 84 2.78 -1.46 3.40
N LYS A 85 1.55 -1.67 3.86
CA LYS A 85 1.11 -1.44 5.24
C LYS A 85 0.59 -2.76 5.81
N PRO A 86 1.39 -3.45 6.65
CA PRO A 86 0.95 -4.66 7.34
C PRO A 86 -0.06 -4.35 8.46
N ASN A 87 -0.66 -5.40 9.01
CA ASN A 87 -1.51 -5.35 10.21
C ASN A 87 -0.73 -4.77 11.40
N PRO A 88 -1.09 -3.58 11.94
CA PRO A 88 -0.52 -3.11 13.19
C PRO A 88 -1.19 -3.85 14.37
N PRO A 89 -0.45 -4.45 15.32
CA PRO A 89 -1.05 -4.98 16.54
C PRO A 89 -1.75 -3.86 17.34
N PRO A 90 -2.90 -4.11 17.97
CA PRO A 90 -3.70 -5.35 17.98
C PRO A 90 -4.78 -5.42 16.87
N TYR A 91 -4.67 -4.62 15.80
CA TYR A 91 -5.73 -4.44 14.80
C TYR A 91 -5.46 -5.21 13.50
N GLU A 92 -6.03 -6.41 13.40
CA GLU A 92 -5.82 -7.33 12.27
C GLU A 92 -6.53 -6.91 10.98
N GLU A 93 -7.61 -6.13 11.07
CA GLU A 93 -8.45 -5.78 9.90
C GLU A 93 -8.12 -4.42 9.29
N VAL A 94 -7.07 -3.74 9.76
CA VAL A 94 -6.72 -2.38 9.28
C VAL A 94 -6.43 -2.35 7.78
N PRO A 95 -5.65 -3.28 7.19
CA PRO A 95 -5.46 -3.33 5.75
C PRO A 95 -6.76 -3.46 4.95
N ALA A 96 -7.63 -4.40 5.36
CA ALA A 96 -8.91 -4.61 4.69
C ALA A 96 -9.82 -3.37 4.80
N ASN A 97 -9.86 -2.75 5.97
CA ASN A 97 -10.56 -1.49 6.23
C ASN A 97 -10.03 -0.37 5.32
N GLU A 98 -8.71 -0.22 5.21
CA GLU A 98 -8.10 0.81 4.36
C GLU A 98 -8.42 0.56 2.88
N ALA A 99 -8.35 -0.69 2.41
CA ALA A 99 -8.71 -1.04 1.03
C ALA A 99 -10.17 -0.74 0.69
N VAL A 100 -11.12 -1.15 1.53
CA VAL A 100 -12.55 -0.89 1.28
C VAL A 100 -12.86 0.60 1.34
N THR A 101 -12.28 1.34 2.30
CA THR A 101 -12.49 2.79 2.45
C THR A 101 -11.99 3.54 1.21
N MET A 102 -10.82 3.17 0.70
CA MET A 102 -10.26 3.79 -0.50
C MET A 102 -11.06 3.43 -1.77
N THR A 103 -11.60 2.20 -1.84
CA THR A 103 -12.50 1.80 -2.92
C THR A 103 -13.82 2.58 -2.87
N MET A 104 -14.37 2.79 -1.67
CA MET A 104 -15.57 3.62 -1.48
C MET A 104 -15.33 5.08 -1.85
N ALA A 105 -14.17 5.64 -1.47
CA ALA A 105 -13.78 6.99 -1.85
C ALA A 105 -13.70 7.14 -3.38
N ALA A 106 -13.06 6.19 -4.07
CA ALA A 106 -13.03 6.16 -5.53
C ALA A 106 -14.44 6.11 -6.14
N ALA A 107 -15.32 5.25 -5.60
CA ALA A 107 -16.70 5.13 -6.06
C ALA A 107 -17.52 6.42 -5.83
N ALA A 108 -17.16 7.22 -4.82
CA ALA A 108 -17.74 8.54 -4.57
C ALA A 108 -17.13 9.67 -5.43
N GLY A 109 -16.20 9.36 -6.33
CA GLY A 109 -15.55 10.33 -7.21
C GLY A 109 -14.36 11.07 -6.59
N ILE A 110 -13.86 10.62 -5.44
CA ILE A 110 -12.64 11.16 -4.83
C ILE A 110 -11.43 10.57 -5.56
N GLU A 111 -10.49 11.44 -5.97
CA GLU A 111 -9.22 10.99 -6.53
C GLU A 111 -8.42 10.23 -5.47
N VAL A 112 -8.11 8.96 -5.76
CA VAL A 112 -7.32 8.10 -4.90
C VAL A 112 -6.22 7.40 -5.69
N PRO A 113 -5.05 7.12 -5.07
CA PRO A 113 -4.02 6.31 -5.70
C PRO A 113 -4.49 4.86 -5.93
N ASP A 114 -3.86 4.20 -6.92
CA ASP A 114 -4.01 2.75 -7.09
C ASP A 114 -3.66 2.03 -5.78
N HIS A 115 -4.56 1.18 -5.31
CA HIS A 115 -4.44 0.50 -4.02
C HIS A 115 -5.08 -0.89 -4.09
N GLY A 116 -4.91 -1.66 -3.02
CA GLY A 116 -5.54 -2.97 -2.87
C GLY A 116 -4.85 -3.79 -1.80
N LEU A 117 -5.14 -5.08 -1.78
CA LEU A 117 -4.52 -6.04 -0.86
C LEU A 117 -3.66 -7.04 -1.61
N VAL A 118 -2.56 -7.43 -0.96
CA VAL A 118 -1.76 -8.60 -1.35
C VAL A 118 -1.67 -9.53 -0.14
N PRO A 119 -1.86 -10.85 -0.31
CA PRO A 119 -1.66 -11.77 0.80
C PRO A 119 -0.16 -11.93 1.03
N ALA A 120 0.23 -12.17 2.27
CA ALA A 120 1.55 -12.64 2.63
C ALA A 120 1.65 -14.17 2.50
N ILE A 121 2.86 -14.73 2.61
CA ILE A 121 3.08 -16.19 2.59
C ILE A 121 2.36 -16.94 3.70
N ASP A 122 2.05 -16.27 4.82
CA ASP A 122 1.27 -16.81 5.94
C ASP A 122 -0.24 -16.52 5.82
N GLY A 123 -0.67 -15.92 4.71
CA GLY A 123 -2.07 -15.57 4.45
C GLY A 123 -2.53 -14.25 5.06
N SER A 124 -1.71 -13.55 5.85
CA SER A 124 -2.06 -12.23 6.38
C SER A 124 -2.22 -11.20 5.25
N TRP A 125 -3.17 -10.29 5.39
CA TRP A 125 -3.39 -9.25 4.39
C TRP A 125 -2.44 -8.08 4.57
N VAL A 126 -1.93 -7.58 3.46
CA VAL A 126 -1.09 -6.38 3.42
C VAL A 126 -1.72 -5.38 2.47
N TYR A 127 -2.02 -4.19 2.98
CA TYR A 127 -2.52 -3.10 2.16
C TYR A 127 -1.37 -2.50 1.37
N PHE A 128 -1.54 -2.35 0.06
CA PHE A 128 -0.59 -1.64 -0.76
C PHE A 128 -1.24 -0.39 -1.35
N VAL A 129 -0.43 0.64 -1.53
CA VAL A 129 -0.84 1.87 -2.20
C VAL A 129 0.29 2.41 -3.06
N ARG A 130 -0.03 2.84 -4.28
CA ARG A 130 0.93 3.53 -5.15
C ARG A 130 1.24 4.91 -4.57
N ARG A 131 2.52 5.23 -4.55
CA ARG A 131 3.02 6.55 -4.20
C ARG A 131 2.72 7.55 -5.31
N PHE A 132 1.99 8.61 -5.01
CA PHE A 132 1.74 9.73 -5.91
C PHE A 132 2.91 10.73 -5.97
N ASP A 133 3.84 10.69 -5.01
CA ASP A 133 5.05 11.52 -4.97
C ASP A 133 6.21 10.96 -5.82
N ARG A 134 5.93 10.01 -6.71
CA ARG A 134 6.93 9.32 -7.57
C ARG A 134 6.45 9.26 -9.01
N VAL A 135 7.30 9.68 -9.95
CA VAL A 135 6.98 9.72 -11.39
C VAL A 135 8.10 9.12 -12.24
N GLY A 136 7.74 8.51 -13.37
CA GLY A 136 8.69 7.92 -14.29
C GLY A 136 9.58 6.83 -13.65
N ARG A 137 10.86 6.79 -14.03
CA ARG A 137 11.82 5.78 -13.52
C ARG A 137 12.43 6.16 -12.18
N SER A 138 12.84 7.41 -12.02
CA SER A 138 13.55 7.93 -10.84
C SER A 138 13.05 9.31 -10.39
N GLY A 139 11.99 9.82 -11.01
CA GLY A 139 11.45 11.14 -10.71
C GLY A 139 10.78 11.16 -9.33
N LYS A 140 11.04 12.24 -8.60
CA LYS A 140 10.36 12.56 -7.34
C LYS A 140 9.57 13.84 -7.56
N LEU A 141 8.33 13.85 -7.10
CA LEU A 141 7.55 15.08 -6.99
C LEU A 141 7.70 15.61 -5.57
N HIS A 142 7.92 16.92 -5.44
CA HIS A 142 7.93 17.53 -4.12
C HIS A 142 6.49 17.61 -3.61
N VAL A 143 6.26 17.10 -2.40
CA VAL A 143 4.96 17.05 -1.74
C VAL A 143 5.19 17.41 -0.28
N GLU A 144 4.32 18.26 0.24
CA GLU A 144 4.29 18.65 1.64
C GLU A 144 2.89 18.34 2.20
N ASP A 145 2.83 17.97 3.48
CA ASP A 145 1.57 17.88 4.21
C ASP A 145 1.20 19.24 4.84
N PHE A 146 -0.06 19.40 5.26
CA PHE A 146 -0.51 20.66 5.86
C PHE A 146 0.21 20.99 7.17
N GLY A 147 0.72 19.99 7.90
CA GLY A 147 1.50 20.25 9.09
C GLY A 147 2.84 20.92 8.77
N GLN A 148 3.51 20.47 7.70
CA GLN A 148 4.72 21.13 7.20
C GLN A 148 4.43 22.56 6.72
N LEU A 149 3.33 22.76 5.98
CA LEU A 149 2.93 24.08 5.49
C LEU A 149 2.60 25.07 6.61
N THR A 150 2.03 24.61 7.71
CA THR A 150 1.70 25.45 8.87
C THR A 150 2.81 25.48 9.93
N ALA A 151 3.95 24.83 9.67
CA ALA A 151 5.01 24.60 10.65
C ALA A 151 4.52 23.94 11.96
N ALA A 152 3.43 23.17 11.89
CA ALA A 152 2.93 22.36 12.98
C ALA A 152 3.91 21.23 13.31
N THR A 153 4.02 20.90 14.59
CA THR A 153 4.82 19.78 15.06
C THR A 153 3.95 18.52 15.11
N ARG A 154 4.60 17.39 15.44
CA ARG A 154 3.89 16.13 15.66
C ARG A 154 2.85 16.21 16.79
N GLU A 155 3.08 17.10 17.75
CA GLU A 155 2.23 17.34 18.93
C GLU A 155 1.01 18.19 18.56
N THR A 156 1.21 19.21 17.72
CA THR A 156 0.15 20.13 17.32
C THR A 156 -0.68 19.63 16.13
N LYS A 157 -0.34 18.47 15.56
CA LYS A 157 -0.99 17.95 14.34
C LYS A 157 -2.51 17.76 14.47
N TYR A 158 -3.02 17.61 15.69
CA TYR A 158 -4.45 17.42 15.97
C TYR A 158 -5.14 18.67 16.54
N GLU A 159 -4.43 19.77 16.80
CA GLU A 159 -5.05 20.98 17.40
C GLU A 159 -6.11 21.62 16.49
N SER A 160 -6.02 21.38 15.18
CA SER A 160 -7.01 21.82 14.18
C SER A 160 -7.90 20.68 13.67
N SER A 161 -7.79 19.50 14.27
CA SER A 161 -8.71 18.39 14.02
C SER A 161 -9.82 18.47 15.09
N LEU A 162 -11.05 18.70 14.64
CA LEU A 162 -12.27 18.85 15.44
C LEU A 162 -12.26 18.18 16.83
#